data_AF-A0A942S476-F1
#
_entry.id   AF-A0A942S476-F1
#
_cell.length_a   1.000
_cell.length_b   1.000
_cell.length_c   1.000
_cell.angle_alpha   90.00
_cell.angle_beta   90.00
_cell.angle_gamma   90.00
#
_symmetry.space_group_name_H-M   'P 1'
#
loop_
_entity.id
_entity.type
_entity.pdbx_description
1 polymer ?
#
loop_
_entity_poly.entity_id
_entity_poly.type
_entity_poly.pdbx_seq_one_letter_code
_entity_poly.pdbx_strand_id
1 'polypeptide(L)'
;AGLLLPDESLSRAASDHVRDQGQTGVIGHTGNDNSSPLKRVKRYVNSDYMYIGENISYGLTSAEEIVSFLLINDGMPSRSHREILLNPKFNLTGVSCGYHRVYKTMCVIVYSRLHR
;
A
#
# COMPACT_ATOMS: atom_id res chain seq x y z
N ALA A 1 -14.43 -13.12 -6.93
CA ALA A 1 -13.68 -11.90 -6.55
C ALA A 1 -14.37 -10.70 -7.19
N GLY A 2 -14.52 -9.59 -6.46
CA GLY A 2 -15.12 -8.36 -6.99
C GLY A 2 -14.04 -7.31 -7.30
N LEU A 3 -14.42 -6.24 -8.00
CA LEU A 3 -13.55 -5.08 -8.22
C LEU A 3 -13.15 -4.44 -6.87
N LEU A 4 -11.91 -3.97 -6.77
CA LEU A 4 -11.50 -3.08 -5.69
C LEU A 4 -12.11 -1.70 -5.97
N LEU A 5 -12.81 -1.15 -4.97
CA LEU A 5 -13.34 0.20 -5.03
C LEU A 5 -12.33 1.18 -4.41
N PRO A 6 -12.14 2.37 -5.00
CA PRO A 6 -11.27 3.39 -4.42
C PRO A 6 -11.84 3.87 -3.08
N ASP A 7 -10.97 4.05 -2.10
CA ASP A 7 -11.30 4.58 -0.79
C ASP A 7 -10.35 5.73 -0.39
N GLU A 8 -10.93 6.85 0.03
CA GLU A 8 -10.19 8.06 0.36
C GLU A 8 -9.39 7.90 1.66
N SER A 9 -9.95 7.23 2.68
CA SER A 9 -9.28 7.01 3.95
C SER A 9 -8.06 6.11 3.79
N LEU A 10 -8.14 5.08 2.95
CA LEU A 10 -6.99 4.24 2.58
C LEU A 10 -5.93 5.04 1.79
N SER A 11 -6.37 5.97 0.92
CA SER A 11 -5.45 6.81 0.15
C SER A 11 -4.70 7.80 1.04
N ARG A 12 -5.36 8.34 2.07
CA ARG A 12 -4.72 9.18 3.10
C ARG A 12 -3.71 8.37 3.94
N ALA A 13 -4.05 7.14 4.31
CA ALA A 13 -3.12 6.24 5.00
C ALA A 13 -1.88 5.89 4.15
N ALA A 14 -2.06 5.65 2.85
CA ALA A 14 -0.97 5.47 1.90
C ALA A 14 -0.11 6.74 1.79
N SER A 15 -0.75 7.92 1.70
CA SER A 15 -0.07 9.21 1.60
C SER A 15 0.78 9.53 2.83
N ASP A 16 0.32 9.16 4.03
CA ASP A 16 1.13 9.29 5.24
C ASP A 16 2.44 8.52 5.13
N HIS A 17 2.39 7.29 4.63
CA HIS A 17 3.57 6.44 4.50
C HIS A 17 4.52 6.90 3.38
N VAL A 18 3.95 7.37 2.25
CA VAL A 18 4.73 8.01 1.18
C VAL A 18 5.46 9.24 1.69
N ARG A 19 4.80 10.10 2.47
CA ARG A 19 5.45 11.30 3.03
C ARG A 19 6.59 10.94 3.99
N ASP A 20 6.34 9.97 4.86
CA ASP A 20 7.30 9.52 5.87
C ASP A 20 8.57 8.92 5.24
N GLN A 21 8.40 7.89 4.41
CA GLN A 21 9.52 7.23 3.74
C GLN A 21 10.14 8.12 2.65
N GLY A 22 9.32 8.93 1.99
CA GLY A 22 9.77 9.86 0.97
C GLY A 22 10.87 10.80 1.45
N GLN A 23 10.71 11.33 2.67
CA GLN A 23 11.66 12.24 3.30
C GLN A 23 12.86 11.53 3.94
N THR A 24 12.63 10.41 4.60
CA THR A 24 13.66 9.68 5.36
C THR A 24 14.54 8.81 4.48
N GLY A 25 14.01 8.28 3.37
CA GLY A 25 14.66 7.29 2.52
C GLY A 25 14.60 5.85 3.06
N VAL A 26 13.86 5.64 4.16
CA VAL A 26 13.64 4.30 4.75
C VAL A 26 12.67 3.49 3.90
N ILE A 27 12.83 2.16 3.92
CA ILE A 27 11.95 1.23 3.23
C ILE A 27 11.23 0.28 4.19
N GLY A 28 10.16 -0.34 3.71
CA GLY A 28 9.40 -1.37 4.41
C GLY A 28 8.04 -0.89 4.92
N HIS A 29 7.36 -1.70 5.71
CA HIS A 29 5.97 -1.44 6.12
C HIS A 29 5.82 -0.58 7.39
N THR A 30 6.90 -0.46 8.16
CA THR A 30 6.91 0.27 9.43
C THR A 30 7.25 1.73 9.18
N GLY A 31 6.40 2.65 9.63
CA GLY A 31 6.67 4.08 9.62
C GLY A 31 7.65 4.49 10.73
N ASN A 32 8.24 5.66 10.60
CA ASN A 32 9.22 6.22 11.55
C ASN A 32 8.65 6.42 12.96
N ASP A 33 7.33 6.59 13.08
CA ASP A 33 6.60 6.65 14.35
C ASP A 33 6.20 5.25 14.89
N ASN A 34 6.81 4.18 14.37
CA ASN A 34 6.44 2.78 14.64
C ASN A 34 4.99 2.44 14.26
N SER A 35 4.40 3.17 13.30
CA SER A 35 3.11 2.83 12.73
C SER A 35 3.21 1.61 11.80
N SER A 36 2.29 0.67 11.98
CA SER A 36 1.99 -0.37 10.99
C SER A 36 0.96 0.16 9.98
N PRO A 37 0.73 -0.53 8.84
CA PRO A 37 -0.33 -0.16 7.90
C PRO A 37 -1.70 0.00 8.59
N LEU A 38 -2.04 -0.91 9.49
CA LEU A 38 -3.26 -0.84 10.30
C LEU A 38 -3.32 0.42 11.16
N LYS A 39 -2.22 0.79 11.83
CA LYS A 39 -2.17 2.01 12.66
C LYS A 39 -2.37 3.26 11.80
N ARG A 40 -1.81 3.31 10.57
CA ARG A 40 -2.03 4.42 9.63
C ARG A 40 -3.48 4.50 9.17
N VAL A 41 -4.10 3.37 8.79
CA VAL A 41 -5.51 3.33 8.40
C VAL A 41 -6.44 3.80 9.52
N LYS A 42 -6.19 3.36 10.76
CA LYS A 42 -6.99 3.76 11.95
C LYS A 42 -6.96 5.26 12.27
N ARG A 43 -6.10 6.06 11.64
CA ARG A 43 -6.16 7.54 11.76
C ARG A 43 -7.33 8.14 11.00
N TYR A 44 -7.89 7.42 10.02
CA TYR A 44 -8.87 7.92 9.06
C TYR A 44 -10.20 7.16 9.07
N VAL A 45 -10.33 6.12 9.89
CA VAL A 45 -11.55 5.28 9.96
C VAL A 45 -11.88 4.93 11.41
N ASN A 46 -13.17 4.86 11.74
CA ASN A 46 -13.62 4.69 13.12
C ASN A 46 -13.85 3.23 13.56
N SER A 47 -14.26 2.30 12.68
CA SER A 47 -14.42 0.89 13.11
C SER A 47 -14.65 -0.17 12.04
N ASP A 48 -15.00 0.17 10.80
CA ASP A 48 -15.64 -0.81 9.91
C ASP A 48 -14.68 -1.49 8.93
N TYR A 49 -13.38 -1.38 9.14
CA TYR A 49 -12.35 -1.91 8.25
C TYR A 49 -11.76 -3.21 8.80
N MET A 50 -11.89 -4.28 8.02
CA MET A 50 -11.33 -5.60 8.29
C MET A 50 -10.26 -5.95 7.27
N TYR A 51 -9.24 -6.70 7.72
CA TYR A 51 -8.09 -7.11 6.91
C TYR A 51 -7.33 -5.90 6.36
N ILE A 52 -6.03 -5.82 6.62
CA ILE A 52 -5.20 -4.75 6.05
C ILE A 52 -4.06 -5.40 5.29
N GLY A 53 -3.98 -5.07 4.01
CA GLY A 53 -2.84 -5.40 3.15
C GLY A 53 -2.13 -4.14 2.72
N GLU A 54 -0.82 -4.23 2.48
CA GLU A 54 -0.03 -3.14 1.93
C GLU A 54 1.00 -3.68 0.95
N ASN A 55 1.05 -3.08 -0.24
CA ASN A 55 2.13 -3.24 -1.19
C ASN A 55 2.88 -1.91 -1.35
N ILE A 56 4.20 -1.98 -1.52
CA ILE A 56 5.03 -0.79 -1.74
C ILE A 56 5.94 -1.06 -2.95
N SER A 57 6.06 -0.09 -3.84
CA SER A 57 7.04 -0.10 -4.93
C SER A 57 7.98 1.09 -4.79
N TYR A 58 9.24 0.92 -5.18
CA TYR A 58 10.25 1.98 -5.19
C TYR A 58 10.93 2.02 -6.56
N GLY A 59 11.19 3.21 -7.09
CA GLY A 59 11.97 3.43 -8.31
C GLY A 59 11.24 3.19 -9.63
N LEU A 60 9.98 2.74 -9.61
CA LEU A 60 9.14 2.60 -10.80
C LEU A 60 8.40 3.91 -11.10
N THR A 61 8.11 4.16 -12.37
CA THR A 61 7.61 5.49 -12.81
C THR A 61 6.25 5.44 -13.49
N SER A 62 5.77 4.27 -13.92
CA SER A 62 4.43 4.13 -14.49
C SER A 62 3.55 3.19 -13.66
N ALA A 63 2.23 3.43 -13.70
CA ALA A 63 1.26 2.59 -13.02
C ALA A 63 1.29 1.14 -13.56
N GLU A 64 1.48 0.97 -14.86
CA GLU A 64 1.58 -0.35 -15.51
C GLU A 64 2.80 -1.13 -15.02
N GLU A 65 3.97 -0.49 -14.92
CA GLU A 65 5.18 -1.10 -14.36
C GLU A 65 4.96 -1.52 -12.91
N ILE A 66 4.33 -0.67 -12.09
CA ILE A 66 4.07 -0.96 -10.68
C ILE A 66 3.16 -2.18 -10.53
N VAL A 67 2.04 -2.20 -11.25
CA VAL A 67 1.11 -3.33 -11.19
C VAL A 67 1.78 -4.61 -11.72
N SER A 68 2.51 -4.53 -12.83
CA SER A 68 3.26 -5.66 -13.39
C SER A 68 4.33 -6.17 -12.42
N PHE A 69 5.08 -5.28 -11.77
CA PHE A 69 6.08 -5.62 -10.77
C PHE A 69 5.46 -6.35 -9.58
N LEU A 70 4.36 -5.84 -9.03
CA LEU A 70 3.67 -6.45 -7.88
C LEU A 70 3.00 -7.79 -8.26
N LEU A 71 2.49 -7.90 -9.49
CA LEU A 71 1.84 -9.11 -9.99
C LEU A 71 2.85 -10.20 -10.34
N ILE A 72 3.94 -9.88 -11.04
CA ILE A 72 4.99 -10.85 -11.35
C ILE A 72 5.77 -11.18 -10.07
N ASN A 73 6.06 -10.18 -9.26
CA ASN A 73 6.79 -10.29 -8.00
C ASN A 73 8.06 -11.15 -8.13
N ASP A 74 8.86 -10.83 -9.14
CA ASP A 74 10.05 -11.62 -9.47
C ASP A 74 11.14 -11.50 -8.39
N GLY A 75 11.94 -12.55 -8.22
CA GLY A 75 12.99 -12.59 -7.19
C GLY A 75 12.49 -12.75 -5.74
N MET A 76 11.17 -12.80 -5.50
CA MET A 76 10.59 -13.08 -4.17
C MET A 76 9.96 -14.48 -4.12
N PRO A 77 10.61 -15.49 -3.49
CA PRO A 77 10.07 -16.86 -3.43
C PRO A 77 8.68 -16.96 -2.83
N SER A 78 8.37 -16.12 -1.82
CA SER A 78 7.05 -16.09 -1.17
C SER A 78 5.95 -15.52 -2.05
N ARG A 79 6.31 -14.79 -3.12
CA ARG A 79 5.37 -14.05 -3.98
C ARG A 79 4.37 -13.19 -3.20
N SER A 80 4.71 -12.71 -1.99
CA SER A 80 3.80 -12.02 -1.07
C SER A 80 3.06 -10.81 -1.65
N HIS A 81 3.71 -9.98 -2.48
CA HIS A 81 3.04 -8.84 -3.12
C HIS A 81 1.88 -9.27 -4.03
N ARG A 82 2.09 -10.35 -4.81
CA ARG A 82 1.05 -10.94 -5.67
C ARG A 82 -0.09 -11.49 -4.82
N GLU A 83 0.22 -12.19 -3.74
CA GLU A 83 -0.79 -12.77 -2.85
C GLU A 83 -1.67 -11.68 -2.23
N ILE A 84 -1.09 -10.54 -1.83
CA ILE A 84 -1.84 -9.38 -1.34
C ILE A 84 -2.68 -8.75 -2.45
N LEU A 85 -2.08 -8.51 -3.62
CA LEU A 85 -2.74 -7.87 -4.77
C LEU A 85 -3.95 -8.67 -5.26
N LEU A 86 -3.87 -10.00 -5.25
CA LEU A 86 -4.91 -10.91 -5.72
C LEU A 86 -5.81 -11.45 -4.60
N ASN A 87 -5.69 -10.95 -3.37
CA ASN A 87 -6.42 -11.50 -2.23
C ASN A 87 -7.93 -11.20 -2.35
N PRO A 88 -8.79 -12.23 -2.49
CA PRO A 88 -10.22 -12.03 -2.70
C PRO A 88 -10.97 -11.50 -1.47
N LYS A 89 -10.30 -11.39 -0.31
CA LYS A 89 -10.89 -10.80 0.90
C LYS A 89 -11.08 -9.29 0.76
N PHE A 90 -10.22 -8.61 0.00
CA PHE A 90 -10.25 -7.17 -0.18
C PHE A 90 -11.33 -6.75 -1.18
N ASN A 91 -11.97 -5.61 -0.90
CA ASN A 91 -12.90 -4.95 -1.81
C ASN A 91 -12.71 -3.42 -1.85
N LEU A 92 -11.79 -2.89 -1.05
CA LEU A 92 -11.39 -1.49 -1.05
C LEU A 92 -9.88 -1.37 -1.30
N THR A 93 -9.49 -0.28 -1.95
CA THR A 93 -8.08 0.10 -2.11
C THR A 93 -7.87 1.60 -2.03
N GLY A 94 -6.72 2.02 -1.53
CA GLY A 94 -6.25 3.39 -1.61
C GLY A 94 -4.80 3.42 -2.04
N VAL A 95 -4.43 4.45 -2.81
CA VAL A 95 -3.11 4.56 -3.42
C VAL A 95 -2.55 5.95 -3.17
N SER A 96 -1.25 6.02 -2.91
CA SER A 96 -0.49 7.27 -3.00
C SER A 96 0.87 6.99 -3.62
N CYS A 97 1.32 7.92 -4.45
CA CYS A 97 2.64 7.90 -5.08
C CYS A 97 3.35 9.24 -4.82
N GLY A 98 4.67 9.23 -4.74
CA GLY A 98 5.44 10.44 -4.49
C GLY A 98 6.94 10.25 -4.59
N TYR A 99 7.67 11.29 -4.24
CA TYR A 99 9.13 11.28 -4.23
C TYR A 99 9.66 10.35 -3.13
N HIS A 100 10.76 9.64 -3.44
CA HIS A 100 11.55 8.91 -2.45
C HIS A 100 13.00 9.33 -2.48
N ARG A 101 13.59 9.66 -1.31
CA ARG A 101 14.95 10.22 -1.22
C ARG A 101 16.02 9.39 -1.96
N VAL A 102 15.96 8.06 -1.84
CA VAL A 102 16.94 7.13 -2.42
C VAL A 102 16.53 6.69 -3.83
N TYR A 103 15.29 6.24 -3.97
CA TYR A 103 14.77 5.58 -5.19
C TYR A 103 14.09 6.54 -6.16
N LYS A 104 14.03 7.83 -5.85
CA LYS A 104 13.39 8.93 -6.61
C LYS A 104 11.87 8.86 -6.66
N THR A 105 11.29 7.68 -6.78
CA THR A 105 9.84 7.46 -6.73
C THR A 105 9.49 6.35 -5.75
N MET A 106 8.28 6.44 -5.18
CA MET A 106 7.65 5.35 -4.48
C MET A 106 6.13 5.40 -4.64
N CYS A 107 5.48 4.25 -4.49
CA CYS A 107 4.03 4.15 -4.38
C CYS A 107 3.67 3.17 -3.28
N VAL A 108 2.62 3.50 -2.54
CA VAL A 108 2.02 2.67 -1.50
C VAL A 108 0.58 2.37 -1.92
N ILE A 109 0.23 1.09 -1.93
CA ILE A 109 -1.13 0.62 -2.19
C ILE A 109 -1.62 -0.09 -0.92
N VAL A 110 -2.69 0.41 -0.34
CA VAL A 110 -3.34 -0.16 0.84
C VAL A 110 -4.64 -0.84 0.41
N TYR A 111 -4.92 -1.99 1.00
CA TYR A 111 -6.12 -2.78 0.73
C TYR A 111 -6.88 -3.03 2.02
N SER A 112 -8.21 -3.06 1.92
CA SER A 112 -9.05 -3.47 3.03
C SER A 112 -10.39 -4.05 2.58
N ARG A 113 -11.20 -4.43 3.57
CA ARG A 113 -12.58 -4.87 3.40
C ARG A 113 -13.47 -4.11 4.38
N LEU A 114 -14.63 -3.64 3.93
CA LEU A 114 -15.67 -3.21 4.87
C LEU A 114 -16.27 -4.43 5.60
N HIS A 115 -16.38 -4.35 6.92
CA HIS A 115 -17.27 -5.19 7.70
C HIS A 115 -18.68 -4.88 7.21
N ARG A 116 -19.35 -5.88 6.64
CA ARG A 116 -20.78 -5.80 6.34
C ARG A 116 -21.57 -6.34 7.52
#